data_AF-A0A3A8ZJ21-F1
#
_entry.id   AF-A0A3A8ZJ21-F1
#
_cell.length_a   1.000
_cell.length_b   1.000
_cell.length_c   1.000
_cell.angle_alpha   90.00
_cell.angle_beta   90.00
_cell.angle_gamma   90.00
#
_symmetry.space_group_name_H-M   'P 1'
#
loop_
_entity.id
_entity.type
_entity.pdbx_description
1 polymer ?
#
loop_
_entity_poly.entity_id
_entity_poly.type
_entity_poly.pdbx_seq_one_letter_code
_entity_poly.pdbx_strand_id
1 'polypeptide(L)'
;MIYNLLVKAQQGNQEAMMELINRFQPLLKMYARKLKYDDAYEDCVLFFLELIRKMNLQKINMQNDQGIAAYIKVSVSNFYNKKIRKILVKKQEVTFSDLTQEQRYYIEVKMAKQDEGDVFTELGIDRMLNAKEKKIVYLVCVKGYTTAEIARICHKSRQTVNQLKKRSLNKLKNIKGIET
;
A
#
# COMPACT_ATOMS: atom_id res chain seq x y z
N MET A 1 5.72 44.60 -3.42
CA MET A 1 6.66 43.84 -4.28
C MET A 1 6.60 42.37 -3.89
N ILE A 2 6.61 41.46 -4.86
CA ILE A 2 6.59 40.00 -4.67
C ILE A 2 7.78 39.58 -3.79
N TYR A 3 8.96 40.16 -4.01
CA TYR A 3 10.16 39.87 -3.20
C TYR A 3 9.91 40.08 -1.70
N ASN A 4 9.37 41.24 -1.29
CA ASN A 4 9.11 41.53 0.12
C ASN A 4 8.07 40.59 0.73
N LEU A 5 7.06 40.19 -0.04
CA LEU A 5 6.07 39.21 0.42
C LEU A 5 6.71 37.83 0.64
N LEU A 6 7.62 37.42 -0.25
CA LEU A 6 8.34 36.15 -0.10
C LEU A 6 9.22 36.14 1.15
N VAL A 7 9.95 37.22 1.43
CA VAL A 7 10.77 37.34 2.65
C VAL A 7 9.89 37.19 3.90
N LYS A 8 8.78 37.93 3.97
CA LYS A 8 7.84 37.85 5.10
C LYS A 8 7.21 36.47 5.23
N ALA A 9 6.79 35.87 4.11
CA ALA A 9 6.17 34.55 4.08
C ALA A 9 7.15 33.46 4.55
N GLN A 10 8.43 33.55 4.17
CA GLN A 10 9.48 32.64 4.65
C GLN A 10 9.76 32.79 6.16
N GLN A 11 9.56 33.99 6.71
CA GLN A 11 9.63 34.26 8.15
C GLN A 11 8.38 33.81 8.93
N GLY A 12 7.40 33.18 8.27
CA GLY A 12 6.18 32.66 8.90
C GLY A 12 5.01 33.63 8.92
N ASN A 13 5.08 34.77 8.23
CA ASN A 13 3.94 35.69 8.13
C ASN A 13 2.84 35.06 7.24
N GLN A 14 1.72 34.71 7.87
CA GLN A 14 0.60 34.04 7.22
C GLN A 14 -0.14 34.95 6.23
N GLU A 15 -0.28 36.25 6.53
CA GLU A 15 -0.94 37.22 5.64
C GLU A 15 -0.16 37.38 4.33
N ALA A 16 1.16 37.49 4.42
CA ALA A 16 2.03 37.58 3.26
C ALA A 16 1.97 36.31 2.39
N MET A 17 1.88 35.14 3.03
CA MET A 17 1.69 33.88 2.32
C MET A 17 0.33 33.83 1.61
N MET A 18 -0.74 34.24 2.30
CA MET A 18 -2.08 34.31 1.71
C MET A 18 -2.16 35.30 0.55
N GLU A 19 -1.51 36.46 0.65
CA GLU A 19 -1.42 37.42 -0.44
C GLU A 19 -0.71 36.83 -1.67
N LEU A 20 0.39 36.10 -1.46
CA LEU A 20 1.09 35.39 -2.54
C LEU A 20 0.20 34.34 -3.20
N ILE A 21 -0.52 33.53 -2.41
CA ILE A 21 -1.47 32.53 -2.93
C ILE A 21 -2.52 33.22 -3.79
N ASN A 22 -3.12 34.32 -3.31
CA ASN A 22 -4.14 35.06 -4.04
C ASN A 22 -3.59 35.64 -5.36
N ARG A 23 -2.36 36.18 -5.34
CA ARG A 23 -1.71 36.76 -6.52
C ARG A 23 -1.41 35.73 -7.60
N PHE A 24 -1.00 34.53 -7.22
CA PHE A 24 -0.73 33.43 -8.14
C PHE A 24 -1.92 32.48 -8.35
N GLN A 25 -3.06 32.75 -7.72
CA GLN A 25 -4.25 31.92 -7.81
C GLN A 25 -4.70 31.63 -9.26
N PRO A 26 -4.68 32.59 -10.21
CA PRO A 26 -5.05 32.30 -11.60
C PRO A 26 -4.15 31.22 -12.23
N LEU A 27 -2.85 31.24 -11.94
CA LEU A 27 -1.88 30.25 -12.41
C LEU A 27 -2.16 28.87 -11.80
N LEU A 28 -2.38 28.81 -10.48
CA LEU A 28 -2.68 27.57 -9.75
C LEU A 28 -4.00 26.96 -10.24
N LYS A 29 -5.06 27.76 -10.37
CA LYS A 29 -6.36 27.32 -10.92
C LYS A 29 -6.23 26.82 -12.36
N MET A 30 -5.44 27.49 -13.19
CA MET A 30 -5.21 27.06 -14.58
C MET A 30 -4.62 25.64 -14.63
N TYR A 31 -3.59 25.35 -13.82
CA TYR A 31 -2.97 24.02 -13.82
C TYR A 31 -3.82 22.96 -13.11
N ALA A 32 -4.53 23.32 -12.04
CA ALA A 32 -5.50 22.43 -11.39
C ALA A 32 -6.59 21.96 -12.37
N ARG A 33 -7.16 22.88 -13.15
CA ARG A 33 -8.15 22.57 -14.21
C ARG A 33 -7.60 21.63 -15.28
N LYS A 34 -6.30 21.71 -15.60
CA LYS A 34 -5.66 20.80 -16.56
C LYS A 34 -5.49 19.39 -16.00
N LEU A 35 -5.35 19.24 -14.68
CA LEU A 35 -5.17 17.95 -14.01
C LEU A 35 -6.47 17.15 -13.86
N LYS A 36 -7.64 17.82 -13.75
CA LYS A 36 -8.97 17.21 -13.77
C LYS A 36 -9.20 16.10 -12.71
N TYR A 37 -8.74 16.31 -11.49
CA TYR A 37 -9.14 15.52 -10.31
C TYR A 37 -9.55 16.47 -9.18
N ASP A 38 -10.30 15.96 -8.22
CA ASP A 38 -11.04 16.78 -7.24
C ASP A 38 -10.12 17.71 -6.42
N ASP A 39 -9.05 17.16 -5.83
CA ASP A 39 -8.13 17.93 -4.96
C ASP A 39 -6.99 18.65 -5.73
N ALA A 40 -7.14 18.85 -7.05
CA ALA A 40 -6.04 19.34 -7.87
C ALA A 40 -5.60 20.76 -7.54
N TYR A 41 -6.49 21.59 -7.00
CA TYR A 41 -6.16 22.96 -6.62
C TYR A 41 -5.41 23.00 -5.30
N GLU A 42 -5.85 22.22 -4.32
CA GLU A 42 -5.24 22.04 -3.00
C GLU A 42 -3.80 21.51 -3.15
N ASP A 43 -3.60 20.54 -4.03
CA ASP A 43 -2.28 20.02 -4.39
C ASP A 43 -1.36 21.08 -5.04
N CYS A 44 -1.92 21.95 -5.90
CA CYS A 44 -1.19 23.07 -6.48
C CYS A 44 -0.78 24.09 -5.40
N VAL A 45 -1.69 24.40 -4.47
CA VAL A 45 -1.44 25.33 -3.35
C VAL A 45 -0.38 24.75 -2.42
N LEU A 46 -0.47 23.47 -2.06
CA LEU A 46 0.52 22.79 -1.23
C LEU A 46 1.92 22.84 -1.86
N PHE A 47 2.03 22.51 -3.16
CA PHE A 47 3.29 22.65 -3.88
C PHE A 47 3.82 24.08 -3.84
N PHE A 48 2.95 25.07 -4.01
CA PHE A 48 3.33 26.49 -3.99
C PHE A 48 3.84 26.94 -2.61
N LEU A 49 3.20 26.50 -1.52
CA LEU A 49 3.65 26.74 -0.15
C LEU A 49 5.05 26.17 0.09
N GLU A 50 5.27 24.92 -0.34
CA GLU A 50 6.58 24.27 -0.23
C GLU A 50 7.65 24.96 -1.08
N LEU A 51 7.29 25.38 -2.30
CA LEU A 51 8.16 26.11 -3.20
C LEU A 51 8.64 27.39 -2.54
N ILE A 52 7.73 28.21 -2.01
CA ILE A 52 8.07 29.47 -1.32
C ILE A 52 9.00 29.18 -0.14
N ARG A 53 8.68 28.19 0.69
CA ARG A 53 9.47 27.91 1.90
C ARG A 53 10.88 27.38 1.61
N LYS A 54 11.06 26.65 0.51
CA LYS A 54 12.36 26.07 0.10
C LYS A 54 13.16 26.97 -0.85
N MET A 55 12.56 28.03 -1.37
CA MET A 55 13.21 28.92 -2.34
C MET A 55 14.38 29.66 -1.70
N ASN A 56 15.57 29.58 -2.30
CA ASN A 56 16.72 30.35 -1.82
C ASN A 56 16.73 31.73 -2.48
N LEU A 57 16.19 32.74 -1.80
CA LEU A 57 16.10 34.12 -2.29
C LEU A 57 17.47 34.81 -2.43
N GLN A 58 18.54 34.30 -1.83
CA GLN A 58 19.90 34.88 -1.94
C GLN A 58 20.64 34.36 -3.17
N LYS A 59 20.51 33.05 -3.47
CA LYS A 59 21.10 32.45 -4.68
C LYS A 59 20.41 32.94 -5.95
N ILE A 60 19.12 33.19 -5.82
CA ILE A 60 18.31 33.74 -6.88
C ILE A 60 18.48 35.25 -6.77
N ASN A 61 19.44 35.85 -7.48
CA ASN A 61 19.69 37.30 -7.50
C ASN A 61 18.54 38.08 -8.17
N MET A 62 17.29 37.75 -7.82
CA MET A 62 16.05 38.30 -8.34
C MET A 62 15.47 39.26 -7.31
N GLN A 63 16.08 40.43 -7.20
CA GLN A 63 15.38 41.58 -6.59
C GLN A 63 14.26 42.10 -7.53
N ASN A 64 14.18 41.59 -8.75
CA ASN A 64 13.15 41.92 -9.73
C ASN A 64 11.96 40.95 -9.64
N ASP A 65 10.78 41.49 -9.33
CA ASP A 65 9.48 40.80 -9.29
C ASP A 65 9.19 39.99 -10.57
N GLN A 66 9.64 40.44 -11.75
CA GLN A 66 9.44 39.72 -13.01
C GLN A 66 10.19 38.39 -13.06
N GLY A 67 11.43 38.36 -12.57
CA GLY A 67 12.24 37.14 -12.52
C GLY A 67 11.60 36.11 -11.59
N ILE A 68 11.14 36.57 -10.42
CA ILE A 68 10.48 35.74 -9.42
C ILE A 68 9.19 35.14 -10.00
N ALA A 69 8.36 35.95 -10.63
CA ALA A 69 7.12 35.49 -11.25
C ALA A 69 7.39 34.45 -12.36
N ALA A 70 8.43 34.66 -13.17
CA ALA A 70 8.85 33.69 -14.19
C ALA A 70 9.31 32.38 -13.56
N TYR A 71 10.11 32.42 -12.50
CA TYR A 71 10.57 31.24 -11.77
C TYR A 71 9.41 30.44 -11.18
N ILE A 72 8.45 31.11 -10.55
CA ILE A 72 7.24 30.48 -10.00
C ILE A 72 6.43 29.84 -11.14
N LYS A 73 6.23 30.55 -12.26
CA LYS A 73 5.51 30.03 -13.42
C LYS A 73 6.15 28.74 -13.95
N VAL A 74 7.46 28.71 -14.13
CA VAL A 74 8.20 27.51 -14.57
C VAL A 74 8.05 26.38 -13.54
N SER A 75 8.20 26.69 -12.26
CA SER A 75 8.10 25.71 -11.17
C SER A 75 6.72 25.03 -11.11
N VAL A 76 5.64 25.81 -11.20
CA VAL A 76 4.26 25.28 -11.22
C VAL A 76 4.00 24.48 -12.50
N SER A 77 4.55 24.91 -13.65
CA SER A 77 4.45 24.14 -14.89
C SER A 77 5.14 22.77 -14.78
N ASN A 78 6.30 22.72 -14.14
CA ASN A 78 7.03 21.47 -13.93
C ASN A 78 6.30 20.54 -12.95
N PHE A 79 5.69 21.10 -11.90
CA PHE A 79 4.80 20.35 -11.01
C PHE A 79 3.66 19.70 -11.79
N TYR A 80 2.98 20.47 -12.63
CA TYR A 80 1.94 19.96 -13.52
C TYR A 80 2.44 18.82 -14.41
N ASN A 81 3.56 19.01 -15.11
CA ASN A 81 4.15 18.00 -15.99
C ASN A 81 4.47 16.69 -15.25
N LYS A 82 4.96 16.79 -14.01
CA LYS A 82 5.21 15.62 -13.15
C LYS A 82 3.92 14.93 -12.74
N LYS A 83 2.88 15.68 -12.35
CA LYS A 83 1.59 15.13 -11.91
C LYS A 83 0.81 14.50 -13.07
N ILE A 84 0.72 15.17 -14.21
CA ILE A 84 -0.02 14.64 -15.37
C ILE A 84 0.58 13.33 -15.87
N ARG A 85 1.90 13.18 -15.86
CA ARG A 85 2.57 11.92 -16.21
C ARG A 85 2.11 10.77 -15.30
N LYS A 86 2.01 11.00 -13.99
CA LYS A 86 1.52 9.98 -13.05
C LYS A 86 0.05 9.63 -13.30
N ILE A 87 -0.79 10.62 -13.57
CA ILE A 87 -2.21 10.40 -13.90
C ILE A 87 -2.35 9.58 -15.17
N LEU A 88 -1.58 9.89 -16.21
CA LEU A 88 -1.62 9.17 -17.49
C LEU A 88 -1.16 7.72 -17.35
N VAL A 89 -0.12 7.45 -16.54
CA VAL A 89 0.31 6.07 -16.23
C VAL A 89 -0.80 5.33 -15.49
N LYS A 90 -1.41 5.94 -14.47
CA LYS A 90 -2.53 5.32 -13.74
C LYS A 90 -3.77 5.06 -14.61
N LYS A 91 -4.05 5.91 -15.60
CA LYS A 91 -5.14 5.66 -16.56
C LYS A 91 -4.93 4.44 -17.45
N GLN A 92 -3.70 3.92 -17.54
CA GLN A 92 -3.40 2.67 -18.23
C GLN A 92 -3.63 1.45 -17.33
N GLU A 93 -3.86 1.67 -16.03
CA GLU A 93 -4.26 0.60 -15.11
C GLU A 93 -5.71 0.23 -15.39
N VAL A 94 -5.99 -1.07 -15.46
CA VAL A 94 -7.33 -1.62 -15.58
C VAL A 94 -7.74 -2.12 -14.21
N THR A 95 -8.87 -1.64 -13.69
CA THR A 95 -9.39 -2.11 -12.41
C THR A 95 -9.76 -3.58 -12.54
N PHE A 96 -9.51 -4.38 -11.52
CA PHE A 96 -9.86 -5.81 -11.53
C PHE A 96 -11.37 -6.04 -11.75
N SER A 97 -12.21 -5.12 -11.27
CA SER A 97 -13.67 -5.13 -11.49
C SER A 97 -14.05 -4.96 -12.96
N ASP A 98 -13.23 -4.25 -13.73
CA ASP A 98 -13.51 -3.88 -15.12
C ASP A 98 -13.14 -5.00 -16.10
N LEU A 99 -12.42 -6.03 -15.62
CA LEU A 99 -12.05 -7.21 -16.39
C LEU A 99 -13.27 -8.10 -16.65
N THR A 100 -13.24 -8.86 -17.75
CA THR A 100 -14.26 -9.90 -17.99
C THR A 100 -14.11 -11.06 -17.02
N GLN A 101 -15.13 -11.93 -16.93
CA GLN A 101 -15.05 -13.11 -16.07
C GLN A 101 -13.88 -14.03 -16.46
N GLU A 102 -13.63 -14.20 -17.76
CA GLU A 102 -12.54 -15.02 -18.29
C GLU A 102 -11.17 -14.43 -17.95
N GLN A 103 -11.02 -13.11 -18.06
CA GLN A 103 -9.78 -12.41 -17.71
C GLN A 103 -9.48 -12.50 -16.21
N ARG A 104 -10.50 -12.33 -15.36
CA ARG A 104 -10.36 -12.52 -13.91
C ARG A 104 -9.94 -13.93 -13.57
N TYR A 105 -10.62 -14.93 -14.13
CA TYR A 105 -10.30 -16.33 -13.92
C TYR A 105 -8.84 -16.65 -14.32
N TYR A 106 -8.40 -16.16 -15.49
CA TYR A 106 -7.01 -16.33 -15.93
C TYR A 106 -6.00 -15.73 -14.94
N ILE A 107 -6.27 -14.53 -14.43
CA ILE A 107 -5.41 -13.88 -13.43
C ILE A 107 -5.42 -14.65 -12.12
N GLU A 108 -6.59 -15.07 -11.63
CA GLU A 108 -6.73 -15.85 -10.40
C GLU A 108 -5.93 -17.16 -10.49
N VAL A 109 -6.05 -17.90 -11.58
CA VAL A 109 -5.27 -19.13 -11.79
C VAL A 109 -3.77 -18.85 -11.86
N LYS A 110 -3.37 -17.79 -12.56
CA LYS A 110 -1.94 -17.44 -12.72
C LYS A 110 -1.32 -16.90 -11.43
N MET A 111 -2.10 -16.19 -10.62
CA MET A 111 -1.67 -15.60 -9.35
C MET A 111 -1.92 -16.51 -8.16
N ALA A 112 -2.66 -17.61 -8.33
CA ALA A 112 -2.86 -18.61 -7.31
C ALA A 112 -1.50 -19.11 -6.84
N LYS A 113 -1.22 -18.87 -5.57
CA LYS A 113 -0.09 -19.45 -4.87
C LYS A 113 -0.65 -20.40 -3.84
N GLN A 114 0.05 -21.51 -3.65
CA GLN A 114 -0.22 -22.35 -2.50
C GLN A 114 0.17 -21.53 -1.26
N ASP A 115 -0.71 -21.46 -0.28
CA ASP A 115 -0.36 -20.85 1.00
C ASP A 115 0.79 -21.67 1.61
N GLU A 116 1.95 -21.04 1.75
CA GLU A 116 3.11 -21.61 2.43
C GLU A 116 3.04 -21.38 3.95
N GLY A 117 1.98 -20.70 4.42
CA GLY A 117 1.67 -20.54 5.83
C GLY A 117 1.65 -21.87 6.56
N ASP A 118 2.41 -21.96 7.65
CA ASP A 118 2.33 -23.10 8.55
C ASP A 118 0.99 -23.04 9.30
N VAL A 119 0.05 -23.91 8.88
CA VAL A 119 -1.30 -24.04 9.47
C VAL A 119 -1.27 -24.12 11.00
N PHE A 120 -0.21 -24.65 11.61
CA PHE A 120 -0.11 -24.75 13.06
C PHE A 120 0.21 -23.40 13.71
N THR A 121 1.03 -22.59 13.04
CA THR A 121 1.35 -21.23 13.46
C THR A 121 0.14 -20.31 13.31
N GLU A 122 -0.58 -20.37 12.18
CA GLU A 122 -1.79 -19.56 11.96
C GLU A 122 -2.89 -19.85 12.98
N LEU A 123 -3.07 -21.13 13.32
CA LEU A 123 -4.04 -21.56 14.32
C LEU A 123 -3.54 -21.37 15.76
N GLY A 124 -2.31 -20.88 15.97
CA GLY A 124 -1.72 -20.67 17.30
C GLY A 124 -1.48 -21.97 18.09
N ILE A 125 -1.43 -23.12 17.43
CA ILE A 125 -1.29 -24.46 18.07
C ILE A 125 0.12 -25.04 17.96
N ASP A 126 1.07 -24.26 17.43
CA ASP A 126 2.44 -24.71 17.19
C ASP A 126 3.13 -25.24 18.46
N ARG A 127 2.94 -24.58 19.61
CA ARG A 127 3.53 -25.00 20.89
C ARG A 127 2.81 -26.18 21.55
N MET A 128 1.65 -26.57 21.02
CA MET A 128 0.74 -27.52 21.66
C MET A 128 0.95 -28.95 21.20
N LEU A 129 1.56 -29.15 20.04
CA LEU A 129 1.81 -30.47 19.46
C LEU A 129 3.31 -30.70 19.34
N ASN A 130 3.78 -31.90 19.67
CA ASN A 130 5.16 -32.26 19.33
C ASN A 130 5.29 -32.54 17.83
N ALA A 131 6.51 -32.64 17.31
CA ALA A 131 6.77 -32.82 15.87
C ALA A 131 6.05 -34.04 15.25
N LYS A 132 5.92 -35.15 15.99
CA LYS A 132 5.22 -36.36 15.52
C LYS A 132 3.71 -36.15 15.50
N GLU A 133 3.18 -35.45 16.51
CA GLU A 133 1.77 -35.09 16.60
C GLU A 133 1.37 -34.11 15.49
N LYS A 134 2.18 -33.06 15.24
CA LYS A 134 2.03 -32.13 14.11
C LYS A 134 2.01 -32.86 12.77
N LYS A 135 3.00 -33.73 12.53
CA LYS A 135 3.11 -34.48 11.28
C LYS A 135 1.86 -35.31 10.99
N ILE A 136 1.31 -36.01 12.00
CA ILE A 136 0.09 -36.80 11.80
C ILE A 136 -1.13 -35.90 11.58
N VAL A 137 -1.28 -34.82 12.34
CA VAL A 137 -2.40 -33.89 12.17
C VAL A 137 -2.36 -33.26 10.77
N TYR A 138 -1.19 -32.86 10.29
CA TYR A 138 -1.02 -32.31 8.95
C TYR A 138 -1.44 -33.32 7.87
N LEU A 139 -0.91 -34.54 7.95
CA LEU A 139 -1.20 -35.58 6.96
C LEU A 139 -2.69 -35.96 6.92
N VAL A 140 -3.37 -35.97 8.07
CA VAL A 140 -4.80 -36.31 8.15
C VAL A 140 -5.68 -35.13 7.75
N CYS A 141 -5.48 -33.96 8.35
CA CYS A 141 -6.42 -32.84 8.28
C CYS A 141 -6.14 -31.90 7.10
N VAL A 142 -4.88 -31.74 6.69
CA VAL A 142 -4.50 -30.85 5.58
C VAL A 142 -4.32 -31.63 4.28
N LYS A 143 -3.72 -32.82 4.34
CA LYS A 143 -3.47 -33.64 3.13
C LYS A 143 -4.51 -34.74 2.89
N GLY A 144 -5.41 -35.00 3.84
CA GLY A 144 -6.51 -35.96 3.65
C GLY A 144 -6.11 -37.44 3.63
N TYR A 145 -4.89 -37.80 4.06
CA TYR A 145 -4.45 -39.19 4.02
C TYR A 145 -5.17 -40.07 5.04
N THR A 146 -5.45 -41.31 4.63
CA THR A 146 -5.96 -42.37 5.50
C THR A 146 -4.88 -42.88 6.45
N THR A 147 -5.29 -43.50 7.55
CA THR A 147 -4.37 -44.05 8.54
C THR A 147 -3.55 -45.22 7.99
N ALA A 148 -4.07 -45.92 6.97
CA ALA A 148 -3.35 -46.95 6.23
C ALA A 148 -2.24 -46.34 5.35
N GLU A 149 -2.49 -45.22 4.67
CA GLU A 149 -1.49 -44.54 3.86
C GLU A 149 -0.39 -43.93 4.73
N ILE A 150 -0.76 -43.28 5.84
CA ILE A 150 0.20 -42.71 6.79
C ILE A 150 1.07 -43.81 7.41
N ALA A 151 0.50 -44.98 7.70
CA ALA A 151 1.24 -46.14 8.20
C ALA A 151 2.33 -46.60 7.21
N ARG A 152 2.02 -46.62 5.92
CA ARG A 152 3.00 -46.92 4.86
C ARG A 152 4.07 -45.82 4.78
N ILE A 153 3.67 -44.55 4.75
CA ILE A 153 4.59 -43.39 4.67
C ILE A 153 5.54 -43.33 5.87
N CYS A 154 5.05 -43.67 7.07
CA CYS A 154 5.82 -43.59 8.30
C CYS A 154 6.51 -44.91 8.68
N HIS A 155 6.37 -45.97 7.88
CA HIS A 155 6.83 -47.33 8.19
C HIS A 155 6.42 -47.81 9.60
N LYS A 156 5.13 -47.67 9.93
CA LYS A 156 4.57 -48.03 11.24
C LYS A 156 3.32 -48.87 11.09
N SER A 157 2.92 -49.54 12.17
CA SER A 157 1.63 -50.24 12.19
C SER A 157 0.46 -49.25 12.12
N ARG A 158 -0.65 -49.69 11.52
CA ARG A 158 -1.92 -48.92 11.49
C ARG A 158 -2.40 -48.57 12.89
N GLN A 159 -2.22 -49.48 13.85
CA GLN A 159 -2.62 -49.29 15.24
C GLN A 159 -1.84 -48.15 15.89
N THR A 160 -0.53 -48.08 15.68
CA THR A 160 0.32 -47.01 16.20
C THR A 160 -0.06 -45.64 15.61
N VAL A 161 -0.35 -45.59 14.30
CA VAL A 161 -0.81 -44.36 13.63
C VAL A 161 -2.19 -43.94 14.16
N ASN A 162 -3.12 -44.87 14.34
CA ASN A 162 -4.45 -44.59 14.90
C ASN A 162 -4.37 -44.06 16.34
N GLN A 163 -3.55 -44.66 17.19
CA GLN A 163 -3.36 -44.20 18.57
C GLN A 163 -2.77 -42.79 18.61
N LEU A 164 -1.74 -42.51 17.81
CA LEU A 164 -1.12 -41.19 17.74
C LEU A 164 -2.08 -40.14 17.16
N LYS A 165 -2.86 -40.48 16.12
CA LYS A 165 -3.94 -39.63 15.60
C LYS A 165 -4.96 -39.28 16.70
N LYS A 166 -5.49 -40.30 17.41
CA LYS A 166 -6.50 -40.10 18.46
C LYS A 166 -5.96 -39.22 19.59
N ARG A 167 -4.72 -39.45 20.02
CA ARG A 167 -4.04 -38.64 21.03
C ARG A 167 -3.89 -37.18 20.59
N SER A 168 -3.34 -36.93 19.40
CA SER A 168 -3.14 -35.57 18.88
C SER A 168 -4.46 -34.80 18.77
N LEU A 169 -5.51 -35.45 18.25
CA LEU A 169 -6.82 -34.82 18.10
C LEU A 169 -7.50 -34.55 19.45
N ASN A 170 -7.41 -35.49 20.40
CA ASN A 170 -7.94 -35.26 21.75
C ASN A 170 -7.24 -34.10 22.45
N LYS A 171 -5.92 -33.96 22.27
CA LYS A 171 -5.15 -32.83 22.80
C LYS A 171 -5.68 -31.50 22.24
N LEU A 172 -5.96 -31.44 20.93
CA LEU A 172 -6.55 -30.26 20.31
C LEU A 172 -7.99 -29.98 20.78
N LYS A 173 -8.80 -31.02 21.02
CA LYS A 173 -10.17 -30.89 21.53
C LYS A 173 -10.21 -30.30 22.94
N ASN A 174 -9.40 -30.83 23.84
CA ASN A 174 -9.34 -30.36 25.24
C ASN A 174 -8.93 -28.89 25.36
N ILE A 175 -8.20 -28.37 24.37
CA ILE A 175 -7.74 -26.97 24.35
C ILE A 175 -8.85 -26.01 23.88
N LYS A 176 -9.73 -26.44 22.96
CA LYS A 176 -10.81 -25.57 22.46
C LYS A 176 -12.01 -25.43 23.41
N GLY A 177 -12.00 -26.12 24.56
CA GLY A 177 -13.13 -26.10 25.50
C GLY A 177 -14.44 -26.60 24.89
N ILE A 178 -14.37 -27.39 23.81
CA ILE A 178 -15.54 -28.01 23.20
C ILE A 178 -15.67 -29.39 23.83
N GLU A 179 -16.19 -29.40 25.06
CA GLU A 179 -16.94 -30.55 25.57
C GLU A 179 -18.26 -30.56 24.79
N THR A 180 -18.44 -31.59 23.97
CA THR A 180 -19.76 -31.94 23.39
C THR A 180 -20.77 -32.25 24.48
#